data_AF-A0AAD2G7B5-F1
#
_entry.id   AF-A0AAD2G7B5-F1
#
_cell.length_a   1.000
_cell.length_b   1.000
_cell.length_c   1.000
_cell.angle_alpha   90.00
_cell.angle_beta   90.00
_cell.angle_gamma   90.00
#
_symmetry.space_group_name_H-M   'P 1'
#
loop_
_entity.id
_entity.type
_entity.pdbx_description
1 polymer ?
#
loop_
_entity_poly.entity_id
_entity_poly.type
_entity_poly.pdbx_seq_one_letter_code
_entity_poly.pdbx_strand_id
1 'polypeptide(L)'
;MTIVSKSKSVTFQPTVKGIQIMNIDDYTTREISASWYSQEDMDRMTNRCVKVIKRMESGAVPNKGNKNYCMRGLEGHTKTGSITKTKNRASARAAVLMEQSKQLMRNEVNEQAIADAYIRASTSSQEWAQVVGKRDEEGANAIHYHKHKNHASSTTAPAKMEQRMGLKVAVVVATTSRIIY
;
A
#
# COMPACT_ATOMS: atom_id res chain seq x y z
N MET A 1 -39.03 -13.32 -31.43
CA MET A 1 -37.83 -12.46 -31.41
C MET A 1 -36.68 -13.28 -30.84
N THR A 2 -35.74 -13.72 -31.68
CA THR A 2 -34.65 -14.63 -31.29
C THR A 2 -33.40 -13.78 -30.97
N ILE A 3 -32.96 -13.79 -29.71
CA ILE A 3 -31.76 -13.06 -29.29
C ILE A 3 -30.54 -13.90 -29.68
N VAL A 4 -29.87 -13.51 -30.76
CA VAL A 4 -28.58 -14.12 -31.16
C VAL A 4 -27.51 -13.61 -30.18
N SER A 5 -27.03 -14.48 -29.29
CA SER A 5 -25.90 -14.15 -28.42
C SER A 5 -24.63 -14.09 -29.26
N LYS A 6 -23.95 -12.93 -29.27
CA LYS A 6 -22.61 -12.80 -29.86
C LYS A 6 -21.65 -13.64 -29.01
N SER A 7 -21.14 -14.74 -29.57
CA SER A 7 -20.05 -15.50 -28.97
C SER A 7 -18.82 -14.60 -28.88
N LYS A 8 -18.37 -14.31 -27.65
CA LYS A 8 -17.09 -13.61 -27.44
C LYS A 8 -15.99 -14.64 -27.63
N SER A 9 -15.23 -14.56 -28.73
CA SER A 9 -14.03 -15.38 -28.91
C SER A 9 -12.79 -14.61 -28.46
N VAL A 10 -12.02 -15.17 -27.54
CA VAL A 10 -10.68 -14.69 -27.22
C VAL A 10 -9.71 -15.34 -28.19
N THR A 11 -8.99 -14.54 -28.97
CA THR A 11 -7.89 -14.99 -29.83
C THR A 11 -6.59 -14.42 -29.29
N PHE A 12 -5.58 -15.27 -29.17
CA PHE A 12 -4.25 -14.86 -28.75
C PHE A 12 -3.42 -14.51 -29.98
N GLN A 13 -2.50 -13.55 -29.82
CA GLN A 13 -1.58 -13.21 -30.89
C GLN A 13 -0.66 -14.40 -31.16
N PRO A 14 -0.61 -14.93 -32.41
CA PRO A 14 0.14 -16.15 -32.72
C PRO A 14 1.65 -16.00 -32.57
N THR A 15 2.15 -14.77 -32.53
CA THR A 15 3.57 -14.46 -32.35
C THR A 15 3.76 -13.62 -31.10
N VAL A 16 4.35 -14.21 -30.06
CA VAL A 16 4.76 -13.50 -28.85
C VAL A 16 6.18 -12.99 -29.03
N LYS A 17 6.38 -11.68 -28.93
CA LYS A 17 7.72 -11.09 -28.88
C LYS A 17 8.23 -11.15 -27.44
N GLY A 18 9.13 -12.07 -27.15
CA GLY A 18 9.87 -12.08 -25.89
C GLY A 18 11.02 -11.08 -25.94
N ILE A 19 11.20 -10.30 -24.87
CA ILE A 19 12.42 -9.56 -24.63
C ILE A 19 13.20 -10.37 -23.61
N GLN A 20 14.44 -10.73 -23.93
CA GLN A 20 15.32 -11.35 -22.95
C GLN A 20 15.80 -10.26 -21.99
N ILE A 21 15.48 -10.44 -20.71
CA ILE A 21 16.01 -9.61 -19.63
C ILE A 21 17.29 -10.29 -19.14
N MET A 22 18.36 -9.51 -19.00
CA MET A 22 19.64 -9.99 -18.46
C MET A 22 19.44 -10.54 -17.04
N ASN A 23 20.06 -11.67 -16.71
CA ASN A 23 20.03 -12.19 -15.34
C ASN A 23 20.88 -11.26 -14.45
N ILE A 24 20.48 -11.04 -13.21
CA ILE A 24 21.23 -10.25 -12.22
C ILE A 24 22.64 -10.83 -11.99
N ASP A 25 22.80 -12.14 -12.12
CA ASP A 25 24.10 -12.82 -11.99
C ASP A 25 25.08 -12.43 -13.11
N ASP A 26 24.57 -11.94 -14.24
CA ASP A 26 25.37 -11.51 -15.39
C ASP A 26 25.75 -10.02 -15.32
N TYR A 27 25.29 -9.29 -14.28
CA TYR A 27 25.55 -7.85 -14.18
C TYR A 27 27.00 -7.59 -13.79
N THR A 28 27.62 -6.62 -14.45
CA THR A 28 28.93 -6.12 -14.05
C THR A 28 28.84 -5.38 -12.71
N THR A 29 29.94 -5.31 -11.97
CA THR A 29 30.00 -4.55 -10.70
C THR A 29 29.61 -3.07 -10.89
N ARG A 30 29.92 -2.50 -12.07
CA ARG A 30 29.51 -1.13 -12.42
C ARG A 30 27.99 -1.02 -12.53
N GLU A 31 27.32 -1.96 -13.20
CA GLU A 31 25.86 -1.96 -13.33
C GLU A 31 25.17 -2.19 -11.98
N ILE A 32 25.69 -3.10 -11.16
CA ILE A 32 25.22 -3.30 -9.78
C ILE A 32 25.35 -2.01 -8.97
N SER A 33 26.50 -1.31 -9.06
CA SER A 33 26.71 -0.04 -8.34
C SER A 33 25.83 1.10 -8.86
N ALA A 34 25.40 1.03 -10.12
CA ALA A 34 24.49 1.99 -10.74
C ALA A 34 23.00 1.63 -10.53
N SER A 35 22.71 0.53 -9.83
CA SER A 35 21.35 0.15 -9.47
C SER A 35 20.72 1.15 -8.50
N TRP A 36 19.39 1.20 -8.47
CA TRP A 36 18.65 2.18 -7.67
C TRP A 36 18.78 1.97 -6.17
N TYR A 37 19.07 0.75 -5.74
CA TYR A 37 19.20 0.38 -4.34
C TYR A 37 20.45 -0.47 -4.16
N SER A 38 21.32 -0.02 -3.25
CA SER A 38 22.44 -0.84 -2.81
C SER A 38 21.96 -2.01 -1.94
N GLN A 39 22.84 -2.98 -1.72
CA GLN A 39 22.58 -4.06 -0.76
C GLN A 39 22.28 -3.49 0.64
N GLU A 40 22.99 -2.45 1.06
CA GLU A 40 22.74 -1.78 2.34
C GLU A 40 21.33 -1.17 2.40
N ASP A 41 20.87 -0.54 1.32
CA ASP A 41 19.51 -0.01 1.25
C ASP A 41 18.46 -1.11 1.36
N MET A 42 18.68 -2.24 0.68
CA MET A 42 17.82 -3.42 0.75
C MET A 42 17.77 -4.01 2.16
N ASP A 43 18.91 -4.15 2.82
CA ASP A 43 19.00 -4.63 4.20
C ASP A 43 18.30 -3.67 5.16
N ARG A 44 18.50 -2.36 4.97
CA ARG A 44 17.84 -1.31 5.77
C ARG A 44 16.32 -1.38 5.61
N MET A 45 15.81 -1.56 4.38
CA MET A 45 14.37 -1.71 4.13
C MET A 45 13.82 -3.00 4.75
N THR A 46 14.53 -4.11 4.57
CA THR A 46 14.15 -5.42 5.14
C THR A 46 14.10 -5.36 6.67
N ASN A 47 15.12 -4.78 7.31
CA ASN A 47 15.17 -4.61 8.75
C ASN A 47 14.04 -3.71 9.28
N ARG A 48 13.61 -2.70 8.52
CA ARG A 48 12.41 -1.89 8.86
C ARG A 48 11.16 -2.76 8.84
N CYS A 49 10.95 -3.58 7.82
CA CYS A 49 9.82 -4.51 7.73
C CYS A 49 9.82 -5.52 8.89
N VAL A 50 10.97 -6.13 9.19
CA VAL A 50 11.11 -7.09 10.31
C VAL A 50 10.74 -6.44 11.64
N LYS A 51 11.16 -5.19 11.89
CA LYS A 51 10.77 -4.46 13.11
C LYS A 51 9.26 -4.26 13.20
N VAL A 52 8.59 -3.97 12.09
CA VAL A 52 7.12 -3.82 12.07
C VAL A 52 6.45 -5.16 12.33
N ILE A 53 6.90 -6.24 11.69
CA ILE A 53 6.36 -7.59 11.90
C ILE A 53 6.46 -8.00 13.37
N LYS A 54 7.63 -7.82 14.00
CA LYS A 54 7.82 -8.13 15.43
C LYS A 54 6.84 -7.37 16.33
N ARG A 55 6.50 -6.12 16.00
CA ARG A 55 5.51 -5.32 16.74
C ARG A 55 4.08 -5.81 16.52
N MET A 56 3.75 -6.20 15.28
CA MET A 56 2.45 -6.81 14.97
C MET A 56 2.26 -8.11 15.77
N GLU A 57 3.31 -8.94 15.85
CA GLU A 57 3.29 -10.21 16.60
C GLU A 57 3.24 -10.01 18.12
N SER A 58 3.83 -8.93 18.64
CA SER A 58 3.76 -8.59 20.06
C SER A 58 2.43 -7.92 20.47
N GLY A 59 1.49 -7.73 19.54
CA GLY A 59 0.22 -7.03 19.78
C GLY A 59 0.38 -5.51 19.99
N ALA A 60 1.58 -4.96 19.79
CA ALA A 60 1.83 -3.53 19.93
C ALA A 60 1.38 -2.81 18.66
N VAL A 61 0.12 -2.35 18.65
CA VAL A 61 -0.40 -1.57 17.53
C VAL A 61 0.39 -0.26 17.41
N PRO A 62 0.99 0.06 16.25
CA PRO A 62 1.64 1.35 16.06
C PRO A 62 0.64 2.47 16.33
N ASN A 63 1.08 3.45 17.12
CA ASN A 63 0.25 4.59 17.50
C ASN A 63 -0.34 5.24 16.23
N LYS A 64 -1.66 5.52 16.20
CA LYS A 64 -2.41 5.96 15.00
C LYS A 64 -1.86 7.24 14.33
N GLY A 65 -0.91 7.93 14.94
CA GLY A 65 -0.23 9.11 14.39
C GLY A 65 1.19 8.89 13.85
N ASN A 66 1.78 7.69 14.00
CA ASN A 66 3.17 7.48 13.59
C ASN A 66 3.25 7.09 12.10
N LYS A 67 3.50 8.10 11.25
CA LYS A 67 3.66 7.96 9.79
C LYS A 67 4.76 6.99 9.36
N ASN A 68 5.64 6.56 10.28
CA ASN A 68 6.79 5.72 9.98
C ASN A 68 6.52 4.21 10.04
N TYR A 69 5.30 3.78 10.41
CA TYR A 69 4.97 2.35 10.51
C TYR A 69 3.73 2.02 9.67
N CYS A 70 3.93 1.28 8.59
CA CYS A 70 2.87 0.71 7.77
C CYS A 70 2.81 -0.81 8.00
N MET A 71 1.66 -1.31 8.47
CA MET A 71 1.44 -2.76 8.61
C MET A 71 0.99 -3.41 7.29
N ARG A 72 0.53 -2.59 6.34
CA ARG A 72 -0.03 -3.07 5.08
C ARG A 72 1.05 -3.75 4.22
N GLY A 73 0.71 -4.92 3.69
CA GLY A 73 1.63 -5.75 2.91
C GLY A 73 2.54 -6.64 3.77
N LEU A 74 2.54 -6.47 5.09
CA LEU A 74 3.33 -7.28 6.03
C LEU A 74 2.50 -8.34 6.76
N GLU A 75 1.18 -8.36 6.56
CA GLU A 75 0.26 -9.28 7.25
C GLU A 75 0.64 -10.75 6.98
N GLY A 76 0.94 -11.07 5.72
CA GLY A 76 1.36 -12.41 5.31
C GLY A 76 2.78 -12.81 5.75
N HIS A 77 3.55 -11.88 6.31
CA HIS A 77 4.90 -12.14 6.84
C HIS A 77 4.92 -12.37 8.35
N THR A 78 3.80 -12.13 9.05
CA THR A 78 3.64 -12.61 10.42
C THR A 78 3.55 -14.13 10.46
N LYS A 79 3.91 -14.76 11.58
CA LYS A 79 3.77 -16.22 11.77
C LYS A 79 2.35 -16.70 11.46
N THR A 80 1.36 -16.07 12.08
CA THR A 80 -0.05 -16.43 11.88
C THR A 80 -0.51 -16.16 10.45
N GLY A 81 -0.17 -15.00 9.88
CA GLY A 81 -0.56 -14.66 8.52
C GLY A 81 0.06 -15.58 7.47
N SER A 82 1.33 -15.96 7.63
CA SER A 82 2.01 -16.92 6.75
C SER A 82 1.39 -18.31 6.81
N ILE A 83 1.10 -18.81 8.03
CA ILE A 83 0.44 -20.11 8.24
C ILE A 83 -0.96 -20.09 7.62
N THR A 84 -1.78 -19.08 7.91
CA THR A 84 -3.14 -18.95 7.39
C THR A 84 -3.14 -18.85 5.86
N LYS A 85 -2.25 -18.03 5.28
CA LYS A 85 -2.10 -17.90 3.82
C LYS A 85 -1.75 -19.23 3.16
N THR A 86 -0.82 -19.98 3.75
CA THR A 86 -0.41 -21.30 3.25
C THR A 86 -1.55 -22.30 3.35
N LYS A 87 -2.23 -22.36 4.50
CA LYS A 87 -3.37 -23.26 4.75
C LYS A 87 -4.54 -22.97 3.80
N ASN A 88 -4.91 -21.71 3.62
CA ASN A 88 -6.03 -21.34 2.73
C ASN A 88 -5.73 -21.72 1.29
N ARG A 89 -4.49 -21.49 0.81
CA ARG A 89 -4.06 -21.91 -0.53
C ARG A 89 -4.06 -23.42 -0.71
N ALA A 90 -3.53 -24.16 0.27
CA ALA A 90 -3.53 -25.61 0.25
C ALA A 90 -4.96 -26.18 0.23
N SER A 91 -5.84 -25.64 1.07
CA SER A 91 -7.26 -26.02 1.12
C SER A 91 -7.97 -25.79 -0.22
N ALA A 92 -7.79 -24.61 -0.82
CA ALA A 92 -8.41 -24.29 -2.11
C ALA A 92 -7.92 -25.20 -3.24
N ARG A 93 -6.60 -25.49 -3.29
CA ARG A 93 -6.03 -26.45 -4.25
C ARG A 93 -6.57 -27.86 -4.03
N ALA A 94 -6.61 -28.32 -2.77
CA ALA A 94 -7.13 -29.64 -2.43
C ALA A 94 -8.59 -29.78 -2.84
N ALA A 95 -9.43 -28.77 -2.60
CA ALA A 95 -10.84 -28.79 -3.00
C ALA A 95 -11.01 -28.97 -4.52
N VAL A 96 -10.22 -28.25 -5.33
CA VAL A 96 -10.22 -28.39 -6.80
C VAL A 96 -9.76 -29.78 -7.23
N LEU A 97 -8.63 -30.25 -6.71
CA LEU A 97 -8.08 -31.56 -7.09
C LEU A 97 -9.00 -32.72 -6.68
N MET A 98 -9.65 -32.62 -5.52
CA MET A 98 -10.64 -33.59 -5.07
C MET A 98 -11.87 -33.61 -6.00
N GLU A 99 -12.35 -32.44 -6.43
CA GLU A 99 -13.48 -32.37 -7.37
C GLU A 99 -13.10 -32.93 -8.74
N GLN A 100 -11.93 -32.58 -9.27
CA GLN A 100 -11.40 -33.13 -10.52
C GLN A 100 -11.26 -34.66 -10.45
N SER A 101 -10.74 -35.19 -9.33
CA SER A 101 -10.62 -36.64 -9.12
C SER A 101 -11.98 -37.33 -9.10
N LYS A 102 -12.99 -36.75 -8.43
CA LYS A 102 -14.37 -37.27 -8.44
C LYS A 102 -14.96 -37.31 -9.85
N GLN A 103 -14.78 -36.24 -10.62
CA GLN A 103 -15.27 -36.16 -12.00
C GLN A 103 -14.58 -37.19 -12.90
N LEU A 104 -13.26 -37.37 -12.75
CA LEU A 104 -12.51 -38.41 -13.47
C LEU A 104 -13.05 -39.82 -13.18
N MET A 105 -13.31 -40.14 -11.91
CA MET A 105 -13.88 -41.45 -11.55
C MET A 105 -15.30 -41.68 -12.08
N ARG A 106 -16.04 -40.61 -12.37
CA ARG A 106 -17.40 -40.66 -12.93
C ARG A 106 -17.42 -40.52 -14.45
N ASN A 107 -16.28 -40.27 -15.08
CA ASN A 107 -16.17 -39.92 -16.50
C ASN A 107 -17.06 -38.72 -16.88
N GLU A 108 -17.12 -37.72 -15.99
CA GLU A 108 -17.90 -36.49 -16.14
C GLU A 108 -16.97 -35.29 -16.38
N VAL A 109 -17.47 -34.26 -17.05
CA VAL A 109 -16.79 -32.95 -17.17
C VAL A 109 -17.77 -31.86 -16.74
N ASN A 110 -17.50 -31.26 -15.59
CA ASN A 110 -18.31 -30.18 -15.05
C ASN A 110 -17.41 -29.07 -14.49
N GLU A 111 -17.13 -28.08 -15.33
CA GLU A 111 -16.30 -26.93 -14.99
C GLU A 111 -16.90 -26.08 -13.86
N GLN A 112 -18.23 -25.96 -13.83
CA GLN A 112 -18.92 -25.18 -12.81
C GLN A 112 -18.75 -25.80 -11.42
N ALA A 113 -18.82 -27.12 -11.30
CA ALA A 113 -18.63 -27.80 -10.02
C ALA A 113 -17.21 -27.60 -9.46
N ILE A 114 -16.18 -27.56 -10.33
CA ILE A 114 -14.80 -27.24 -9.94
C ILE A 114 -14.69 -25.79 -9.46
N ALA A 115 -15.30 -24.86 -10.20
CA ALA A 115 -15.34 -23.45 -9.80
C ALA A 115 -16.03 -23.27 -8.44
N ASP A 116 -17.17 -23.92 -8.23
CA ASP A 116 -17.91 -23.85 -6.98
C ASP A 116 -17.10 -24.45 -5.81
N ALA A 117 -16.34 -25.53 -6.05
CA ALA A 117 -15.45 -26.10 -5.05
C ALA A 117 -14.36 -25.13 -4.62
N TYR A 118 -13.75 -24.41 -5.58
CA TYR A 118 -12.77 -23.36 -5.28
C TYR A 118 -13.40 -22.18 -4.53
N ILE A 119 -14.57 -21.70 -4.98
CA ILE A 119 -15.29 -20.60 -4.35
C ILE A 119 -15.57 -20.94 -2.90
N ARG A 120 -16.20 -22.08 -2.62
CA ARG A 120 -16.50 -22.54 -1.25
C ARG A 120 -15.26 -22.57 -0.35
N ALA A 121 -14.12 -22.99 -0.89
CA ALA A 121 -12.87 -23.06 -0.13
C ALA A 121 -12.19 -21.69 0.07
N SER A 122 -12.55 -20.66 -0.70
CA SER A 122 -11.91 -19.34 -0.71
C SER A 122 -12.80 -18.18 -0.25
N THR A 123 -14.10 -18.40 -0.05
CA THR A 123 -15.09 -17.35 0.35
C THR A 123 -14.63 -16.54 1.55
N SER A 124 -14.14 -17.18 2.62
CA SER A 124 -13.66 -16.47 3.81
C SER A 124 -12.48 -15.52 3.52
N SER A 125 -11.61 -15.88 2.57
CA SER A 125 -10.50 -15.02 2.15
C SER A 125 -11.00 -13.83 1.33
N GLN A 126 -12.05 -14.04 0.52
CA GLN A 126 -12.69 -12.98 -0.26
C GLN A 126 -13.42 -11.97 0.64
N GLU A 127 -14.20 -12.46 1.62
CA GLU A 127 -14.87 -11.62 2.62
C GLU A 127 -13.87 -10.79 3.42
N TRP A 128 -12.79 -11.41 3.88
CA TRP A 128 -11.74 -10.69 4.59
C TRP A 128 -11.09 -9.61 3.73
N ALA A 129 -10.85 -9.89 2.44
CA ALA A 129 -10.32 -8.90 1.51
C ALA A 129 -11.27 -7.71 1.33
N GLN A 130 -12.59 -7.94 1.30
CA GLN A 130 -13.58 -6.86 1.24
C GLN A 130 -13.57 -6.00 2.50
N VAL A 131 -13.53 -6.63 3.69
CA VAL A 131 -13.45 -5.91 4.98
C VAL A 131 -12.20 -5.04 5.04
N VAL A 132 -11.05 -5.60 4.67
CA VAL A 132 -9.78 -4.85 4.63
C VAL A 132 -9.86 -3.72 3.60
N GLY A 133 -10.38 -3.99 2.40
CA GLY A 133 -10.55 -3.00 1.35
C GLY A 133 -11.39 -1.79 1.78
N LYS A 134 -12.52 -2.03 2.47
CA LYS A 134 -13.37 -0.97 3.00
C LYS A 134 -12.67 -0.13 4.07
N ARG A 135 -11.94 -0.78 4.98
CA ARG A 135 -11.16 -0.08 6.00
C ARG A 135 -10.08 0.83 5.38
N ASP A 136 -9.48 0.36 4.30
CA ASP A 136 -8.50 1.12 3.53
C ASP A 136 -9.11 2.31 2.80
N GLU A 137 -10.29 2.13 2.20
CA GLU A 137 -11.08 3.22 1.60
C GLU A 137 -11.39 4.31 2.64
N GLU A 138 -11.88 3.94 3.82
CA GLU A 138 -12.16 4.87 4.92
C GLU A 138 -10.90 5.64 5.35
N GLY A 139 -9.76 4.95 5.47
CA GLY A 139 -8.48 5.55 5.80
C GLY A 139 -7.99 6.54 4.73
N ALA A 140 -8.11 6.19 3.45
CA ALA A 140 -7.76 7.06 2.33
C ALA A 140 -8.65 8.31 2.28
N ASN A 141 -9.96 8.14 2.46
CA ASN A 141 -10.92 9.22 2.49
C ASN A 141 -10.61 10.21 3.63
N ALA A 142 -10.32 9.72 4.84
CA ALA A 142 -9.94 10.58 5.96
C ALA A 142 -8.72 11.46 5.65
N ILE A 143 -7.69 10.90 5.02
CA ILE A 143 -6.49 11.65 4.60
C ILE A 143 -6.86 12.72 3.56
N HIS A 144 -7.68 12.38 2.58
CA HIS A 144 -8.16 13.31 1.55
C HIS A 144 -8.92 14.49 2.18
N TYR A 145 -9.88 14.23 3.07
CA TYR A 145 -10.64 15.27 3.77
C TYR A 145 -9.75 16.17 4.65
N HIS A 146 -8.80 15.60 5.39
CA HIS A 146 -7.86 16.39 6.20
C HIS A 146 -6.94 17.27 5.37
N LYS A 147 -6.51 16.81 4.19
CA LYS A 147 -5.68 17.59 3.27
C LYS A 147 -6.44 18.81 2.72
N HIS A 148 -7.70 18.64 2.32
CA HIS A 148 -8.54 19.74 1.84
C HIS A 148 -8.87 20.78 2.92
N LYS A 149 -9.14 20.34 4.16
CA LYS A 149 -9.40 21.26 5.28
C LYS A 149 -8.17 22.11 5.64
N ASN A 150 -6.97 21.52 5.59
CA ASN A 150 -5.71 22.22 5.87
C ASN A 150 -5.29 23.20 4.75
N HIS A 151 -5.66 22.93 3.48
CA HIS A 151 -5.46 23.89 2.38
C HIS A 151 -6.48 25.04 2.42
N ALA A 152 -7.73 24.76 2.79
CA ALA A 152 -8.76 25.81 2.94
C ALA A 152 -8.42 26.79 4.08
N SER A 153 -7.82 26.32 5.18
CA SER A 153 -7.37 27.17 6.29
C SER A 153 -6.04 27.89 6.06
N SER A 154 -5.23 27.49 5.08
CA SER A 154 -3.99 28.21 4.71
C SER A 154 -4.21 29.34 3.71
N THR A 155 -5.41 29.47 3.12
CA THR A 155 -5.71 30.47 2.08
C THR A 155 -6.40 31.73 2.64
N THR A 156 -6.64 31.78 3.96
CA THR A 156 -7.18 32.93 4.69
C THR A 156 -6.21 33.41 5.77
N ALA A 157 -5.00 33.79 5.36
CA ALA A 157 -4.14 34.65 6.18
C ALA A 157 -4.28 36.10 5.67
N PRO A 158 -4.68 37.08 6.51
CA PRO A 158 -4.79 38.47 6.09
C PRO A 158 -3.42 39.04 5.77
N ALA A 159 -3.32 39.74 4.64
CA ALA A 159 -2.12 40.44 4.19
C ALA A 159 -1.60 41.38 5.28
N LYS A 160 -0.44 41.06 5.85
CA LYS A 160 0.34 42.02 6.65
C LYS A 160 0.96 43.02 5.68
N MET A 161 0.39 44.22 5.63
CA MET A 161 0.92 45.39 4.95
C MET A 161 2.19 45.84 5.67
N GLU A 162 3.34 45.53 5.07
CA GLU A 162 4.66 45.95 5.50
C GLU A 162 4.88 47.41 5.05
N GLN A 163 4.80 48.36 5.97
CA GLN A 163 5.13 49.76 5.69
C GLN A 163 6.60 49.99 6.09
N ARG A 164 7.47 50.05 5.09
CA ARG A 164 8.91 50.33 5.24
C ARG A 164 9.21 51.74 4.73
N MET A 165 10.05 52.42 5.51
CA MET A 165 10.96 53.52 5.16
C MET A 165 10.48 54.96 5.43
N GLY A 166 11.09 55.54 6.47
CA GLY A 166 11.09 56.97 6.78
C GLY A 166 12.27 57.29 7.71
N LEU A 167 13.47 57.31 7.13
CA LEU A 167 14.74 57.67 7.78
C LEU A 167 14.74 59.16 8.18
N LYS A 168 14.82 59.52 9.47
CA LYS A 168 15.29 60.85 9.92
C LYS A 168 16.03 60.78 11.27
N VAL A 169 17.36 60.89 11.15
CA VAL A 169 18.33 61.70 11.91
C VAL A 169 18.17 61.85 13.43
N ALA A 170 19.23 61.46 14.14
CA ALA A 170 19.44 61.66 15.57
C ALA A 170 19.54 63.14 15.96
N VAL A 171 18.93 63.49 17.09
CA VAL A 171 19.33 64.64 17.91
C VAL A 171 19.39 64.15 19.36
N VAL A 172 20.61 64.09 19.88
CA VAL A 172 20.90 63.91 21.31
C VAL A 172 20.84 65.29 21.95
N VAL A 173 19.94 65.49 22.90
CA VAL A 173 20.07 66.56 23.92
C VAL A 173 19.67 65.98 25.27
N ALA A 174 20.66 65.88 26.16
CA ALA A 174 20.48 65.60 27.57
C ALA A 174 20.18 66.92 28.30
N THR A 175 19.18 66.95 29.19
CA THR A 175 19.18 67.83 30.37
C THR A 175 18.10 67.42 31.38
N THR A 176 18.59 66.92 32.53
CA THR A 176 18.19 67.22 33.92
C THR A 176 16.71 67.36 34.29
N SER A 177 16.23 66.37 35.04
CA SER A 177 15.13 66.49 36.00
C SER A 177 15.46 67.54 37.07
N ARG A 178 14.56 68.51 37.27
CA ARG A 178 14.52 69.37 38.46
C ARG A 178 13.21 69.14 39.20
N ILE A 179 13.37 68.58 40.40
CA ILE A 179 12.46 68.64 41.55
C ILE A 179 12.17 70.11 41.85
N ILE A 180 10.90 70.51 42.03
CA ILE A 180 10.48 71.57 42.96
C ILE A 180 9.02 71.29 43.42
N TYR A 181 8.91 71.07 44.75
CA TYR A 181 7.79 71.05 45.71
C TYR A 181 6.47 70.36 45.39
#